data_AF-A0A382KFY0-F1
#
_entry.id   AF-A0A382KFY0-F1
#
_cell.length_a   1.000
_cell.length_b   1.000
_cell.length_c   1.000
_cell.angle_alpha   90.00
_cell.angle_beta   90.00
_cell.angle_gamma   90.00
#
_symmetry.space_group_name_H-M   'P 1'
#
loop_
_entity.id
_entity.type
_entity.pdbx_description
1 polymer ?
#
loop_
_entity_poly.entity_id
_entity_poly.type
_entity_poly.pdbx_seq_one_letter_code
_entity_poly.pdbx_strand_id
1 'polypeptide(L)' 'MHTMRHRITNKQWAEFEDQGFVRLGNITRNAELDRLRDRIDEIMMGTAAVPYDRMMLQLDSTTGEYEDMPAQTA' A
#
# COMPACT_ATOMS: atom_id res chain seq x y z
N MET A 1 -3.31 -1.79 -22.26
CA MET A 1 -3.19 -0.44 -21.66
C MET A 1 -4.52 -0.06 -21.06
N HIS A 2 -4.56 0.27 -19.77
CA HIS A 2 -5.74 0.89 -19.15
C HIS A 2 -5.26 2.05 -18.29
N THR A 3 -5.45 3.27 -18.78
CA THR A 3 -5.07 4.49 -18.06
C THR A 3 -6.29 4.97 -17.28
N MET A 4 -6.37 4.65 -15.99
CA MET A 4 -7.35 5.28 -15.11
C MET A 4 -6.79 6.60 -14.59
N ARG A 5 -7.36 7.71 -15.04
CA ARG A 5 -6.96 9.06 -14.62
C ARG A 5 -7.81 9.49 -13.44
N HIS A 6 -7.43 9.09 -12.24
CA HIS A 6 -8.11 9.52 -11.00
C HIS A 6 -7.60 10.92 -10.62
N ARG A 7 -8.43 11.95 -10.85
CA ARG A 7 -8.17 13.31 -10.38
C ARG A 7 -8.86 13.52 -9.04
N ILE A 8 -8.09 13.81 -8.00
CA ILE A 8 -8.60 14.26 -6.71
C ILE A 8 -9.27 15.63 -6.94
N THR A 9 -10.52 15.78 -6.49
CA THR A 9 -11.28 17.02 -6.63
C THR A 9 -10.89 18.04 -5.56
N ASN A 10 -11.15 19.34 -5.80
CA ASN A 10 -10.91 20.38 -4.78
C ASN A 10 -11.71 20.13 -3.49
N LYS A 11 -12.91 19.56 -3.60
CA LYS A 11 -13.71 19.17 -2.44
C LYS A 11 -13.02 18.07 -1.63
N GLN A 12 -12.50 17.04 -2.29
CA GLN A 12 -11.75 15.97 -1.63
C GLN A 12 -10.44 16.47 -1.01
N TRP A 13 -9.79 17.46 -1.62
CA TRP A 13 -8.64 18.13 -1.03
C TRP A 13 -9.03 18.88 0.25
N ALA A 14 -10.11 19.68 0.22
CA ALA A 14 -10.60 20.38 1.40
C ALA A 14 -11.01 19.42 2.53
N GLU A 15 -11.66 18.28 2.20
CA GLU A 15 -11.98 17.23 3.18
C GLU A 15 -10.73 16.61 3.80
N PHE A 16 -9.68 16.38 3.01
CA PHE A 16 -8.41 15.88 3.51
C PHE A 16 -7.72 16.88 4.44
N GLU A 17 -7.71 18.17 4.09
CA GLU A 17 -7.13 19.23 4.93
C GLU A 17 -7.87 19.35 6.28
N ASP A 18 -9.19 19.18 6.28
CA ASP A 18 -10.03 19.27 7.48
C ASP A 18 -9.94 18.00 8.36
N GLN A 19 -9.95 16.81 7.75
CA GLN A 19 -10.10 15.53 8.46
C GLN A 19 -8.81 14.72 8.59
N GLY A 20 -7.76 15.07 7.86
CA GLY A 20 -6.52 14.30 7.74
C GLY A 20 -6.63 13.04 6.88
N PHE A 21 -7.80 12.73 6.32
CA PHE A 21 -8.01 11.62 5.39
C PHE A 21 -9.18 11.92 4.43
N VAL A 22 -9.23 11.23 3.28
CA VAL A 22 -10.36 11.31 2.34
C VAL A 22 -10.62 9.95 1.69
N ARG A 23 -11.90 9.62 1.47
CA ARG A 23 -12.30 8.37 0.80
C ARG A 23 -12.30 8.58 -0.72
N LEU A 24 -11.45 7.84 -1.44
CA LEU A 24 -11.34 7.92 -2.89
C LEU A 24 -12.30 6.99 -3.65
N GLY A 25 -12.99 6.09 -2.94
CA GLY A 25 -13.81 5.04 -3.57
C GLY A 25 -12.94 3.97 -4.26
N ASN A 26 -13.47 3.33 -5.30
CA ASN A 26 -12.74 2.31 -6.04
C ASN A 26 -11.76 2.95 -7.02
N ILE A 27 -10.47 2.87 -6.69
CA ILE A 27 -9.37 3.37 -7.52
C ILE A 27 -8.84 2.32 -8.52
N THR A 28 -9.34 1.09 -8.43
CA THR A 28 -8.98 0.01 -9.33
C THR A 28 -10.13 -0.99 -9.47
N ARG A 29 -9.99 -1.94 -10.41
CA ARG A 29 -10.95 -3.04 -10.59
C ARG A 29 -10.74 -4.10 -9.52
N ASN A 30 -11.82 -4.75 -9.08
CA ASN A 30 -11.74 -5.82 -8.08
C ASN A 30 -10.73 -6.91 -8.47
N ALA A 31 -10.77 -7.38 -9.72
CA ALA A 31 -9.83 -8.41 -10.21
C ALA A 31 -8.35 -7.96 -10.20
N GLU A 32 -8.08 -6.65 -10.26
CA GLU A 32 -6.72 -6.11 -10.15
C GLU A 32 -6.30 -6.00 -8.67
N LEU A 33 -7.21 -5.57 -7.80
CA LEU A 33 -7.00 -5.56 -6.36
C LEU A 33 -6.75 -6.97 -5.81
N ASP A 34 -7.52 -7.96 -6.25
CA ASP A 34 -7.36 -9.35 -5.82
C ASP A 34 -6.00 -9.91 -6.25
N ARG A 35 -5.55 -9.63 -7.47
CA ARG A 35 -4.19 -10.00 -7.92
C ARG A 35 -3.09 -9.34 -7.10
N LEU A 36 -3.29 -8.08 -6.70
CA LEU A 36 -2.32 -7.38 -5.84
C LEU A 36 -2.25 -8.00 -4.45
N ARG A 37 -3.39 -8.44 -3.90
CA ARG A 37 -3.49 -9.15 -2.61
C ARG A 37 -2.76 -10.49 -2.68
N ASP A 38 -3.11 -11.33 -3.65
CA ASP A 38 -2.46 -12.63 -3.81
C ASP A 38 -0.94 -12.47 -3.96
N ARG A 39 -0.52 -11.46 -4.73
CA ARG A 39 0.90 -11.21 -4.96
C ARG A 39 1.65 -10.75 -3.70
N ILE A 40 1.05 -9.89 -2.87
CA ILE A 40 1.71 -9.46 -1.64
C ILE A 40 1.75 -10.61 -0.61
N ASP A 41 0.73 -11.46 -0.57
CA ASP A 41 0.71 -12.64 0.29
C ASP A 41 1.85 -13.61 -0.09
N GLU A 42 2.04 -13.89 -1.38
CA GLU A 42 3.17 -14.71 -1.86
C GLU A 42 4.53 -14.10 -1.49
N ILE A 43 4.65 -12.76 -1.57
CA ILE A 43 5.88 -12.06 -1.19
C ILE A 43 6.14 -12.24 0.31
N MET A 44 5.14 -11.98 1.16
CA MET A 44 5.24 -12.06 2.62
C MET A 44 5.48 -13.49 3.11
N MET A 45 4.96 -14.49 2.40
CA MET A 45 5.17 -15.91 2.71
C MET A 45 6.49 -16.48 2.15
N GLY A 46 7.28 -15.70 1.41
CA GLY A 46 8.53 -16.17 0.83
C GLY A 46 8.36 -17.10 -0.38
N THR A 47 7.16 -17.19 -0.96
CA THR A 47 6.82 -18.12 -2.05
C THR A 47 6.85 -17.47 -3.43
N ALA A 48 6.90 -16.13 -3.48
CA ALA A 48 7.01 -15.40 -4.73
C ALA A 48 8.40 -15.57 -5.37
N ALA A 49 8.45 -15.79 -6.68
CA ALA A 49 9.70 -15.70 -7.44
C ALA A 49 10.10 -14.22 -7.63
N VAL A 50 10.75 -13.63 -6.63
CA VAL A 50 11.28 -12.25 -6.63
C VAL A 50 12.70 -12.21 -6.06
N PRO A 51 13.53 -11.22 -6.46
CA PRO A 51 14.86 -11.05 -5.89
C PRO A 51 14.77 -10.44 -4.47
N TYR A 52 14.47 -11.26 -3.46
CA TYR A 52 14.34 -10.82 -2.06
C TYR A 52 15.59 -10.12 -1.54
N ASP A 53 16.76 -10.51 -2.03
CA ASP A 53 18.06 -9.87 -1.76
C ASP A 53 18.15 -8.41 -2.24
N ARG A 54 17.21 -7.99 -3.09
CA ARG A 54 17.11 -6.62 -3.61
C ARG A 54 15.83 -5.92 -3.16
N MET A 55 15.07 -6.53 -2.25
CA MET A 55 13.85 -5.98 -1.70
C MET A 55 14.12 -5.47 -0.30
N MET A 56 13.98 -4.15 -0.12
CA MET A 56 13.94 -3.59 1.22
C MET A 56 12.59 -3.96 1.84
N LEU A 57 12.65 -4.67 2.96
CA LEU A 57 11.49 -4.98 3.79
C LEU A 57 11.63 -4.20 5.10
N GLN A 58 10.53 -3.66 5.58
CA GLN A 58 10.45 -3.04 6.91
C GLN A 58 9.74 -4.03 7.82
N LEU A 59 10.43 -4.47 8.87
CA LEU A 59 9.80 -5.27 9.91
C LEU A 59 8.78 -4.39 10.65
N ASP A 60 7.67 -5.01 11.03
CA ASP A 60 6.68 -4.33 11.85
C ASP A 60 7.21 -4.11 13.29
N SER A 61 6.62 -3.16 14.00
CA SER A 61 6.84 -3.01 15.42
C SER A 61 6.35 -4.24 16.19
N THR A 62 6.97 -4.53 17.33
CA THR A 62 6.46 -5.59 18.23
C THR A 62 5.35 -5.10 19.15
N THR A 63 5.15 -3.78 19.22
CA THR A 63 4.17 -3.10 20.08
C THR A 63 2.90 -2.68 19.31
N GLY A 64 2.96 -2.61 17.98
CA GLY A 64 1.91 -2.04 17.13
C GLY A 64 2.02 -0.52 16.95
N GLU A 65 2.92 0.14 17.68
CA GLU A 65 3.15 1.58 17.59
C GLU A 65 4.16 1.89 16.47
N TYR A 66 3.81 2.83 15.61
CA TYR A 66 4.63 3.17 14.43
C TYR A 66 6.01 3.72 14.82
N GLU A 67 6.09 4.44 15.95
CA GLU A 67 7.35 5.00 16.47
C GLU A 67 8.35 3.94 16.96
N ASP A 68 7.86 2.73 17.26
CA ASP A 68 8.67 1.61 17.71
C ASP A 68 9.14 0.70 16.56
N MET A 69 8.85 1.07 15.30
CA MET A 69 9.29 0.28 14.16
C MET A 69 10.83 0.26 14.09
N PRO A 70 11.44 -0.93 13.94
CA PRO A 70 12.89 -1.03 13.80
C PRO A 70 13.34 -0.37 12.49
N ALA A 71 14.62 -0.01 12.43
CA ALA A 71 15.22 0.52 11.20
C ALA A 71 14.99 -0.46 10.04
N GLN A 72 14.66 0.09 8.86
CA GLN A 72 14.47 -0.71 7.65
C GLN A 72 15.73 -1.51 7.35
N THR A 73 15.57 -2.81 7.10
CA THR A 73 16.68 -3.68 6.72
C THR A 73 16.98 -3.49 5.22
N ALA A 74 18.27 -3.32 4.89
CA ALA A 74 18.78 -3.16 3.53
C ALA A 74 19.03 -4.50 2.85
#